data_AF-A0A959E7P9-F1
#
_entry.id   AF-A0A959E7P9-F1
#
_cell.length_a   1.000
_cell.length_b   1.000
_cell.length_c   1.000
_cell.angle_alpha   90.00
_cell.angle_beta   90.00
_cell.angle_gamma   90.00
#
_symmetry.space_group_name_H-M   'P 1'
#
loop_
_entity.id
_entity.type
_entity.pdbx_description
1 polymer ?
#
loop_
_entity_poly.entity_id
_entity_poly.type
_entity_poly.pdbx_seq_one_letter_code
_entity_poly.pdbx_strand_id
1 'polypeptide(L)'
;MEADPFSFDAIFKEAVTAIDQGDEVRLRQLLDAYPDLVTQRLTEPGEWLTSVIGNDLQGFFKDPYLLWLVAEDAVRNKTLPPNITAIADIIIRKLKTEKAESLQKQLDYTLTLVAWSWVARECGVQIALLDKLLDAGADPAGAPNNALVNGHSAAAAHLLNRGAPLTLASALHFGRWAEADELVKAAEQEEKQFSLTLSALNGRAQAVQRMIGYGADI
;
A
#
# COMPACT_ATOMS: atom_id res chain seq x y z
N MET A 1 -35.53 23.58 3.74
CA MET A 1 -34.18 23.07 4.01
C MET A 1 -33.81 22.28 2.78
N GLU A 2 -33.20 22.95 1.81
CA GLU A 2 -32.73 22.30 0.58
C GLU A 2 -31.60 21.33 0.97
N ALA A 3 -31.67 20.10 0.47
CA ALA A 3 -30.58 19.15 0.61
C ALA A 3 -29.36 19.71 -0.13
N ASP A 4 -28.22 19.76 0.55
CA ASP A 4 -26.93 20.16 -0.02
C ASP A 4 -26.66 19.28 -1.26
N PRO A 5 -26.54 19.87 -2.47
CA PRO A 5 -26.60 19.11 -3.72
C PRO A 5 -25.43 18.16 -3.96
N PHE A 6 -24.38 18.13 -3.11
CA PHE A 6 -23.31 17.14 -3.22
C PHE A 6 -22.82 16.72 -1.84
N SER A 7 -23.27 15.57 -1.35
CA SER A 7 -22.67 14.95 -0.16
C SER A 7 -21.18 14.71 -0.41
N PHE A 8 -20.37 14.73 0.66
CA PHE A 8 -18.93 14.44 0.56
C PHE A 8 -18.67 13.10 -0.17
N ASP A 9 -19.51 12.08 0.06
CA ASP A 9 -19.47 10.80 -0.66
C ASP A 9 -19.62 10.95 -2.18
N ALA A 10 -20.54 11.80 -2.65
CA ALA A 10 -20.75 12.03 -4.08
C ALA A 10 -19.51 12.66 -4.75
N ILE A 11 -18.91 13.66 -4.09
CA ILE A 11 -17.69 14.32 -4.60
C ILE A 11 -16.50 13.35 -4.52
N PHE A 12 -16.40 12.57 -3.45
CA PHE A 12 -15.38 11.54 -3.30
C PHE A 12 -15.47 10.50 -4.42
N LYS A 13 -16.69 10.05 -4.75
CA LYS A 13 -16.94 9.14 -5.88
C LYS A 13 -16.47 9.74 -7.21
N GLU A 14 -16.71 11.02 -7.45
CA GLU A 14 -16.22 11.69 -8.66
C GLU A 14 -14.69 11.73 -8.71
N ALA A 15 -14.03 12.00 -7.57
CA ALA A 15 -12.57 11.98 -7.49
C ALA A 15 -12.01 10.58 -7.75
N VAL A 16 -12.63 9.53 -7.20
CA VAL A 16 -12.26 8.13 -7.46
C VAL A 16 -12.48 7.77 -8.93
N THR A 17 -13.56 8.26 -9.55
CA THR A 17 -13.80 8.08 -10.99
C THR A 17 -12.72 8.74 -11.84
N ALA A 18 -12.27 9.95 -11.46
CA ALA A 18 -11.15 10.62 -12.13
C ALA A 18 -9.84 9.82 -11.96
N ILE A 19 -9.60 9.22 -10.79
CA ILE A 19 -8.47 8.29 -10.56
C ILE A 19 -8.57 7.08 -11.50
N ASP A 20 -9.74 6.44 -11.59
CA ASP A 20 -9.97 5.27 -12.46
C ASP A 20 -9.68 5.56 -13.93
N GLN A 21 -10.09 6.74 -14.39
CA GLN A 21 -9.95 7.16 -15.79
C GLN A 21 -8.57 7.74 -16.11
N GLY A 22 -7.73 7.98 -15.11
CA GLY A 22 -6.48 8.71 -15.29
C GLY A 22 -6.69 10.19 -15.65
N ASP A 23 -7.84 10.77 -15.29
CA ASP A 23 -8.19 12.15 -15.63
C ASP A 23 -7.54 13.14 -14.65
N GLU A 24 -6.31 13.53 -14.98
CA GLU A 24 -5.54 14.50 -14.19
C GLU A 24 -6.20 15.88 -14.13
N VAL A 25 -6.88 16.30 -15.19
CA VAL A 25 -7.46 17.64 -15.28
C VAL A 25 -8.67 17.71 -14.35
N ARG A 26 -9.57 16.73 -14.44
CA ARG A 26 -10.74 16.67 -13.56
C ARG A 26 -10.34 16.49 -12.10
N LEU A 27 -9.35 15.64 -11.83
CA LEU A 27 -8.89 15.45 -10.46
C LEU A 27 -8.37 16.77 -9.86
N ARG A 28 -7.52 17.53 -10.58
CA ARG A 28 -7.03 18.84 -10.09
C ARG A 28 -8.18 19.80 -9.82
N GLN A 29 -9.14 19.90 -10.74
CA GLN A 29 -10.33 20.76 -10.55
C GLN A 29 -11.11 20.39 -9.29
N LEU A 30 -11.33 19.09 -9.05
CA LEU A 30 -12.01 18.61 -7.86
C LEU A 30 -11.24 18.93 -6.59
N LEU A 31 -9.93 18.69 -6.58
CA LEU A 31 -9.09 18.98 -5.41
C LEU A 31 -8.98 20.47 -5.11
N ASP A 32 -8.97 21.32 -6.13
CA ASP A 32 -8.95 22.78 -5.94
C ASP A 32 -10.28 23.31 -5.42
N ALA A 33 -11.40 22.76 -5.90
CA ALA A 33 -12.74 23.13 -5.43
C ALA A 33 -13.07 22.56 -4.04
N TYR A 34 -12.58 21.36 -3.72
CA TYR A 34 -12.89 20.61 -2.50
C TYR A 34 -11.61 20.06 -1.84
N PRO A 35 -10.82 20.90 -1.15
CA PRO A 35 -9.58 20.47 -0.49
C PRO A 35 -9.77 19.33 0.54
N ASP A 36 -10.96 19.24 1.13
CA ASP A 36 -11.34 18.17 2.06
C ASP A 36 -11.21 16.77 1.48
N LEU A 37 -11.25 16.61 0.15
CA LEU A 37 -11.07 15.33 -0.53
C LEU A 37 -9.74 14.65 -0.21
N VAL A 38 -8.68 15.43 0.04
CA VAL A 38 -7.38 14.85 0.42
C VAL A 38 -7.14 14.85 1.91
N THR A 39 -7.74 15.77 2.67
CA THR A 39 -7.46 15.91 4.10
C THR A 39 -8.36 15.04 4.97
N GLN A 40 -9.59 14.76 4.52
CA GLN A 40 -10.59 14.01 5.27
C GLN A 40 -10.72 12.56 4.79
N ARG A 41 -11.25 11.73 5.70
CA ARG A 41 -11.61 10.33 5.42
C ARG A 41 -13.04 10.23 4.94
N LEU A 42 -13.34 9.26 4.09
CA LEU A 42 -14.71 8.88 3.78
C LEU A 42 -15.28 7.98 4.89
N THR A 43 -15.88 8.57 5.92
CA THR A 43 -16.43 7.85 7.08
C THR A 43 -17.83 7.27 6.86
N GLU A 44 -18.57 7.79 5.88
CA GLU A 44 -19.92 7.37 5.54
C GLU A 44 -20.00 7.03 4.05
N PRO A 45 -19.37 5.93 3.61
CA PRO A 45 -19.38 5.53 2.21
C PRO A 45 -20.79 5.15 1.77
N GLY A 46 -21.20 5.66 0.60
CA GLY A 46 -22.49 5.34 0.01
C GLY A 46 -22.56 3.92 -0.57
N GLU A 47 -23.70 3.59 -1.18
CA GLU A 47 -23.96 2.28 -1.80
C GLU A 47 -22.91 1.91 -2.86
N TRP A 48 -22.35 2.91 -3.56
CA TRP A 48 -21.41 2.67 -4.64
C TRP A 48 -20.10 2.02 -4.17
N LEU A 49 -19.51 2.51 -3.07
CA LEU A 49 -18.24 1.96 -2.57
C LEU A 49 -18.49 0.69 -1.76
N THR A 50 -19.58 0.68 -0.98
CA THR A 50 -19.98 -0.48 -0.16
C THR A 50 -20.34 -1.70 -1.00
N SER A 51 -20.97 -1.53 -2.16
CA SER A 51 -21.30 -2.65 -3.06
C SER A 51 -20.08 -3.21 -3.81
N VAL A 52 -19.02 -2.41 -3.99
CA VAL A 52 -17.85 -2.81 -4.78
C VAL A 52 -16.72 -3.35 -3.90
N ILE A 53 -16.41 -2.69 -2.79
CA ILE A 53 -15.31 -3.07 -1.87
C ILE A 53 -15.83 -3.93 -0.70
N GLY A 54 -17.12 -3.86 -0.38
CA GLY A 54 -17.75 -4.77 0.59
C GLY A 54 -17.11 -4.73 1.97
N ASN A 55 -16.79 -5.92 2.49
CA ASN A 55 -16.32 -6.12 3.87
C ASN A 55 -14.96 -5.46 4.16
N ASP A 56 -14.16 -5.13 3.14
CA ASP A 56 -12.85 -4.50 3.37
C ASP A 56 -13.00 -3.10 3.99
N LEU A 57 -14.13 -2.42 3.76
CA LEU A 57 -14.48 -1.15 4.42
C LEU A 57 -14.74 -1.30 5.94
N GLN A 58 -14.97 -2.51 6.42
CA GLN A 58 -15.08 -2.81 7.86
C GLN A 58 -13.74 -3.30 8.45
N GLY A 59 -12.76 -3.59 7.60
CA GLY A 59 -11.47 -4.14 7.97
C GLY A 59 -10.33 -3.18 7.66
N PHE A 60 -9.35 -3.66 6.90
CA PHE A 60 -8.12 -2.92 6.61
C PHE A 60 -8.39 -1.61 5.85
N PHE A 61 -9.43 -1.55 5.01
CA PHE A 61 -9.73 -0.39 4.18
C PHE A 61 -10.79 0.56 4.78
N LYS A 62 -10.95 0.53 6.11
CA LYS A 62 -11.92 1.37 6.81
C LYS A 62 -11.61 2.87 6.73
N ASP A 63 -12.67 3.64 6.49
CA ASP A 63 -12.69 5.10 6.36
C ASP A 63 -11.55 5.62 5.45
N PRO A 64 -11.56 5.27 4.15
CA PRO A 64 -10.39 5.46 3.31
C PRO A 64 -10.09 6.94 3.05
N TYR A 65 -8.80 7.24 2.93
CA TYR A 65 -8.34 8.49 2.31
C TYR A 65 -8.31 8.33 0.79
N LEU A 66 -8.48 9.43 0.05
CA LEU A 66 -8.46 9.39 -1.42
C LEU A 66 -7.16 8.81 -1.99
N LEU A 67 -6.00 9.11 -1.39
CA LEU A 67 -4.71 8.61 -1.85
C LEU A 67 -4.66 7.07 -1.85
N TRP A 68 -5.37 6.41 -0.94
CA TRP A 68 -5.32 4.95 -0.80
C TRP A 68 -5.89 4.22 -2.02
N LEU A 69 -6.80 4.86 -2.75
CA LEU A 69 -7.48 4.30 -3.92
C LEU A 69 -6.55 4.17 -5.15
N VAL A 70 -5.36 4.80 -5.13
CA VAL A 70 -4.36 4.62 -6.20
C VAL A 70 -3.69 3.25 -6.18
N ALA A 71 -3.81 2.51 -5.06
CA ALA A 71 -3.22 1.19 -4.91
C ALA A 71 -4.07 0.08 -5.54
N GLU A 72 -5.40 0.25 -5.60
CA GLU A 72 -6.34 -0.76 -6.10
C GLU A 72 -6.17 -2.13 -5.41
N ASP A 73 -5.86 -2.10 -4.11
CA ASP A 73 -5.71 -3.28 -3.26
C ASP A 73 -7.06 -3.73 -2.67
N ALA A 74 -7.85 -2.77 -2.19
CA ALA A 74 -9.29 -2.93 -2.03
C ALA A 74 -9.93 -2.90 -3.43
N VAL A 75 -9.87 -4.04 -4.12
CA VAL A 75 -10.12 -4.18 -5.56
C VAL A 75 -11.52 -3.68 -5.93
N ARG A 76 -11.58 -2.68 -6.81
CA ARG A 76 -12.83 -2.07 -7.29
C ARG A 76 -13.04 -2.18 -8.81
N ASN A 77 -11.99 -1.94 -9.58
CA ASN A 77 -11.97 -1.81 -11.03
C ASN A 77 -11.09 -2.89 -11.69
N LYS A 78 -10.24 -3.58 -10.92
CA LYS A 78 -9.31 -4.62 -11.39
C LYS A 78 -8.31 -4.12 -12.44
N THR A 79 -8.13 -2.81 -12.52
CA THR A 79 -7.18 -2.16 -13.41
C THR A 79 -6.76 -0.82 -12.82
N LEU A 80 -5.60 -0.33 -13.25
CA LEU A 80 -5.12 1.02 -12.98
C LEU A 80 -4.73 1.67 -14.31
N PRO A 81 -4.98 2.99 -14.47
CA PRO A 81 -4.57 3.68 -15.68
C PRO A 81 -3.04 3.77 -15.76
N PRO A 82 -2.45 3.80 -16.97
CA PRO A 82 -0.98 3.87 -17.14
C PRO A 82 -0.32 5.08 -16.47
N ASN A 83 -1.07 6.18 -16.27
CA ASN A 83 -0.59 7.41 -15.61
C ASN A 83 -0.93 7.46 -14.11
N ILE A 84 -1.23 6.34 -13.45
CA ILE A 84 -1.61 6.33 -12.02
C ILE A 84 -0.55 6.97 -11.10
N THR A 85 0.73 6.92 -11.48
CA THR A 85 1.81 7.58 -10.73
C THR A 85 1.73 9.11 -10.80
N ALA A 86 1.25 9.67 -11.91
CA ALA A 86 0.98 11.10 -12.04
C ALA A 86 -0.26 11.49 -11.22
N ILE A 87 -1.30 10.65 -11.22
CA ILE A 87 -2.49 10.82 -10.37
C ILE A 87 -2.10 10.82 -8.87
N ALA A 88 -1.27 9.88 -8.44
CA ALA A 88 -0.75 9.87 -7.07
C ALA A 88 0.04 11.15 -6.74
N ASP A 89 0.89 11.63 -7.67
CA ASP A 89 1.65 12.87 -7.51
C ASP A 89 0.74 14.10 -7.32
N ILE A 90 -0.39 14.16 -8.03
CA ILE A 90 -1.40 15.23 -7.87
C ILE A 90 -1.93 15.27 -6.45
N ILE A 91 -2.38 14.13 -5.94
CA ILE A 91 -2.95 14.01 -4.59
C ILE A 91 -1.90 14.35 -3.53
N ILE A 92 -0.67 13.80 -3.67
CA ILE A 92 0.44 14.05 -2.75
C ILE A 92 0.83 15.54 -2.72
N ARG A 93 0.91 16.20 -3.87
CA ARG A 93 1.18 17.65 -3.92
C ARG A 93 0.08 18.45 -3.24
N LYS A 94 -1.18 18.08 -3.46
CA LYS A 94 -2.29 18.75 -2.80
C LYS A 94 -2.21 18.60 -1.29
N LEU A 95 -1.97 17.39 -0.77
CA LEU A 95 -1.74 17.14 0.66
C LEU A 95 -0.63 18.04 1.24
N LYS A 96 0.48 18.20 0.51
CA LYS A 96 1.60 19.07 0.92
C LYS A 96 1.21 20.55 0.92
N THR A 97 0.49 21.02 -0.09
CA THR A 97 0.00 22.41 -0.18
C THR A 97 -1.00 22.73 0.92
N GLU A 98 -1.91 21.80 1.22
CA GLU A 98 -2.87 21.94 2.33
C GLU A 98 -2.23 21.73 3.71
N LYS A 99 -0.94 21.37 3.78
CA LYS A 99 -0.21 21.04 5.02
C LYS A 99 -0.97 20.03 5.87
N ALA A 100 -1.53 19.02 5.23
CA ALA A 100 -2.36 18.01 5.88
C ALA A 100 -1.56 17.29 6.98
N GLU A 101 -2.04 17.34 8.22
CA GLU A 101 -1.44 16.59 9.34
C GLU A 101 -1.44 15.07 9.09
N SER A 102 -2.36 14.61 8.24
CA SER A 102 -2.49 13.21 7.84
C SER A 102 -1.51 12.76 6.74
N LEU A 103 -0.66 13.66 6.19
CA LEU A 103 0.22 13.35 5.05
C LEU A 103 1.06 12.08 5.26
N GLN A 104 1.81 12.00 6.36
CA GLN A 104 2.70 10.86 6.60
C GLN A 104 1.91 9.54 6.70
N LYS A 105 0.83 9.54 7.50
CA LYS A 105 -0.07 8.39 7.62
C LYS A 105 -0.64 7.95 6.27
N GLN A 106 -0.98 8.89 5.40
CA GLN A 106 -1.48 8.57 4.06
C GLN A 106 -0.39 7.95 3.19
N LEU A 107 0.82 8.51 3.19
CA LEU A 107 1.96 7.99 2.42
C LEU A 107 2.32 6.55 2.85
N ASP A 108 2.53 6.33 4.14
CA ASP A 108 2.99 5.04 4.68
C ASP A 108 1.97 3.93 4.45
N TYR A 109 0.69 4.24 4.68
CA TYR A 109 -0.37 3.26 4.46
C TYR A 109 -0.60 2.98 2.98
N THR A 110 -0.51 4.00 2.11
CA THR A 110 -0.58 3.78 0.65
C THR A 110 0.58 2.91 0.17
N LEU A 111 1.79 3.10 0.72
CA LEU A 111 2.94 2.24 0.39
C LEU A 111 2.66 0.77 0.73
N THR A 112 2.04 0.54 1.88
CA THR A 112 1.60 -0.80 2.30
C THR A 112 0.59 -1.39 1.33
N LEU A 113 -0.45 -0.65 0.96
CA LEU A 113 -1.48 -1.10 0.01
C LEU A 113 -0.88 -1.39 -1.38
N VAL A 114 0.04 -0.56 -1.88
CA VAL A 114 0.73 -0.80 -3.17
C VAL A 114 1.61 -2.05 -3.09
N ALA A 115 2.26 -2.32 -1.96
CA ALA A 115 3.03 -3.54 -1.75
C ALA A 115 2.14 -4.80 -1.76
N TRP A 116 0.91 -4.71 -1.25
CA TRP A 116 -0.08 -5.79 -1.27
C TRP A 116 -0.77 -5.98 -2.63
N SER A 117 -0.92 -4.90 -3.40
CA SER A 117 -1.77 -4.90 -4.59
C SER A 117 -1.25 -5.76 -5.72
N TRP A 118 -1.97 -6.85 -6.01
CA TRP A 118 -1.76 -7.65 -7.20
C TRP A 118 -2.20 -6.91 -8.47
N VAL A 119 -3.19 -6.01 -8.38
CA VAL A 119 -3.68 -5.24 -9.54
C VAL A 119 -2.60 -4.28 -10.04
N ALA A 120 -1.93 -3.57 -9.12
CA ALA A 120 -0.81 -2.70 -9.48
C ALA A 120 0.34 -3.48 -10.12
N ARG A 121 0.58 -4.72 -9.68
CA ARG A 121 1.57 -5.62 -10.28
C ARG A 121 1.18 -6.02 -11.71
N GLU A 122 -0.04 -6.51 -11.91
CA GLU A 122 -0.53 -6.95 -13.23
C GLU A 122 -0.59 -5.79 -14.24
N CYS A 123 -0.88 -4.58 -13.77
CA CYS A 123 -0.84 -3.37 -14.61
C CYS A 123 0.58 -2.86 -14.87
N GLY A 124 1.62 -3.46 -14.28
CA GLY A 124 3.02 -3.06 -14.47
C GLY A 124 3.42 -1.74 -13.80
N VAL A 125 2.60 -1.23 -12.87
CA VAL A 125 2.77 0.10 -12.24
C VAL A 125 3.22 0.03 -10.77
N GLN A 126 3.24 -1.16 -10.15
CA GLN A 126 3.57 -1.35 -8.74
C GLN A 126 4.89 -0.69 -8.33
N ILE A 127 5.99 -0.99 -9.03
CA ILE A 127 7.32 -0.46 -8.70
C ILE A 127 7.34 1.07 -8.81
N ALA A 128 6.76 1.62 -9.87
CA ALA A 128 6.73 3.06 -10.10
C ALA A 128 5.87 3.81 -9.04
N LEU A 129 4.80 3.18 -8.55
CA LEU A 129 4.02 3.71 -7.42
C LEU A 129 4.79 3.65 -6.10
N LEU A 130 5.51 2.55 -5.83
CA LEU A 130 6.40 2.47 -4.66
C LEU A 130 7.45 3.59 -4.70
N ASP A 131 8.12 3.78 -5.84
CA ASP A 131 9.09 4.86 -6.03
C ASP A 131 8.47 6.23 -5.77
N LYS A 132 7.28 6.48 -6.31
CA LYS A 132 6.56 7.75 -6.11
C LYS A 132 6.29 8.03 -4.63
N LEU A 133 5.89 7.02 -3.87
CA LEU A 133 5.57 7.17 -2.44
C LEU A 133 6.84 7.34 -1.59
N LEU A 134 7.89 6.58 -1.89
CA LEU A 134 9.19 6.71 -1.22
C LEU A 134 9.83 8.07 -1.48
N ASP A 135 9.81 8.55 -2.73
CA ASP A 135 10.29 9.89 -3.09
C ASP A 135 9.47 11.00 -2.40
N ALA A 136 8.20 10.72 -2.10
CA ALA A 136 7.34 11.63 -1.37
C ALA A 136 7.59 11.65 0.15
N GLY A 137 8.33 10.66 0.68
CA GLY A 137 8.69 10.54 2.09
C GLY A 137 8.02 9.39 2.85
N ALA A 138 7.41 8.41 2.17
CA ALA A 138 6.85 7.23 2.83
C ALA A 138 7.95 6.43 3.55
N ASP A 139 7.65 5.92 4.75
CA ASP A 139 8.54 5.03 5.50
C ASP A 139 8.54 3.62 4.88
N PRO A 140 9.69 3.11 4.39
CA PRO A 140 9.77 1.77 3.82
C PRO A 140 9.72 0.65 4.87
N ALA A 141 9.72 0.94 6.18
CA ALA A 141 9.71 -0.06 7.23
C ALA A 141 8.53 -1.03 7.09
N GLY A 142 8.83 -2.34 7.11
CA GLY A 142 7.83 -3.41 6.97
C GLY A 142 7.30 -3.65 5.55
N ALA A 143 7.46 -2.69 4.62
CA ALA A 143 6.97 -2.81 3.25
C ALA A 143 7.54 -4.03 2.47
N PRO A 144 8.81 -4.43 2.62
CA PRO A 144 9.30 -5.66 2.00
C PRO A 144 8.53 -6.90 2.44
N ASN A 145 8.27 -7.05 3.75
CA ASN A 145 7.52 -8.19 4.28
C ASN A 145 6.07 -8.18 3.77
N ASN A 146 5.44 -7.00 3.71
CA ASN A 146 4.11 -6.82 3.13
C ASN A 146 4.03 -7.31 1.68
N ALA A 147 5.03 -6.97 0.85
CA ALA A 147 5.14 -7.47 -0.50
C ALA A 147 5.34 -9.01 -0.54
N LEU A 148 6.21 -9.55 0.32
CA LEU A 148 6.48 -11.00 0.38
C LEU A 148 5.28 -11.84 0.83
N VAL A 149 4.44 -11.34 1.75
CA VAL A 149 3.19 -12.02 2.15
C VAL A 149 2.26 -12.21 0.95
N ASN A 150 2.33 -11.32 -0.04
CA ASN A 150 1.53 -11.37 -1.26
C ASN A 150 2.31 -11.97 -2.46
N GLY A 151 3.46 -12.59 -2.22
CA GLY A 151 4.29 -13.20 -3.27
C GLY A 151 4.99 -12.19 -4.20
N HIS A 152 4.98 -10.89 -3.86
CA HIS A 152 5.55 -9.82 -4.67
C HIS A 152 7.07 -9.67 -4.44
N SER A 153 7.80 -10.72 -4.81
CA SER A 153 9.26 -10.79 -4.63
C SER A 153 10.02 -9.64 -5.29
N ALA A 154 9.59 -9.20 -6.48
CA ALA A 154 10.21 -8.08 -7.18
C ALA A 154 10.03 -6.75 -6.43
N ALA A 155 8.83 -6.48 -5.90
CA ALA A 155 8.56 -5.31 -5.08
C ALA A 155 9.37 -5.33 -3.77
N ALA A 156 9.45 -6.49 -3.09
CA ALA A 156 10.24 -6.63 -1.87
C ALA A 156 11.74 -6.37 -2.12
N ALA A 157 12.31 -6.93 -3.20
CA ALA A 157 13.70 -6.69 -3.58
C ALA A 157 13.95 -5.21 -3.90
N HIS A 158 13.02 -4.58 -4.62
CA HIS A 158 13.09 -3.17 -4.95
C HIS A 158 13.06 -2.29 -3.70
N LEU A 159 12.16 -2.56 -2.76
CA LEU A 159 12.07 -1.82 -1.49
C LEU A 159 13.38 -1.90 -0.68
N LEU A 160 14.00 -3.09 -0.61
CA LEU A 160 15.31 -3.25 0.04
C LEU A 160 16.41 -2.44 -0.67
N ASN A 161 16.43 -2.44 -2.01
CA ASN A 161 17.38 -1.62 -2.79
C ASN A 161 17.15 -0.12 -2.60
N ARG A 162 15.90 0.29 -2.31
CA ARG A 162 15.52 1.65 -1.96
C ARG A 162 15.79 2.03 -0.50
N GLY A 163 16.43 1.13 0.27
CA GLY A 163 16.87 1.40 1.64
C GLY A 163 15.92 0.91 2.73
N ALA A 164 14.91 0.09 2.41
CA ALA A 164 14.11 -0.57 3.44
C ALA A 164 15.00 -1.42 4.36
N PRO A 165 14.75 -1.45 5.67
CA PRO A 165 15.49 -2.30 6.59
C PRO A 165 15.42 -3.77 6.19
N LEU A 166 16.56 -4.45 6.21
CA LEU A 166 16.62 -5.90 6.04
C LEU A 166 16.10 -6.58 7.32
N THR A 167 15.09 -7.44 7.16
CA THR A 167 14.49 -8.25 8.24
C THR A 167 14.97 -9.70 8.14
N LEU A 168 14.81 -10.50 9.20
CA LEU A 168 15.13 -11.94 9.13
C LEU A 168 14.36 -12.62 7.99
N ALA A 169 13.06 -12.35 7.89
CA ALA A 169 12.18 -12.94 6.89
C ALA A 169 12.60 -12.58 5.44
N SER A 170 12.97 -11.32 5.19
CA SER A 170 13.42 -10.90 3.86
C SER A 170 14.84 -11.38 3.53
N ALA A 171 15.75 -11.44 4.51
CA ALA A 171 17.07 -12.05 4.33
C ALA A 171 16.96 -13.52 3.93
N LEU A 172 16.09 -14.28 4.59
CA LEU A 172 15.81 -15.68 4.27
C LEU A 172 15.21 -15.86 2.88
N HIS A 173 14.24 -15.02 2.50
CA HIS A 173 13.59 -15.10 1.19
C HIS A 173 14.56 -14.89 0.03
N PHE A 174 15.53 -13.99 0.19
CA PHE A 174 16.53 -13.66 -0.83
C PHE A 174 17.84 -14.44 -0.71
N GLY A 175 17.94 -15.38 0.23
CA GLY A 175 19.15 -16.19 0.41
C GLY A 175 20.36 -15.43 0.96
N ARG A 176 20.12 -14.34 1.69
CA ARG A 176 21.15 -13.55 2.39
C ARG A 176 21.52 -14.23 3.69
N TRP A 177 22.18 -15.38 3.56
CA TRP A 177 22.38 -16.35 4.64
C TRP A 177 23.20 -15.81 5.80
N ALA A 178 24.29 -15.09 5.52
CA ALA A 178 25.13 -14.51 6.56
C ALA A 178 24.36 -13.47 7.38
N GLU A 179 23.58 -12.63 6.71
CA GLU A 179 22.73 -11.64 7.39
C GLU A 179 21.60 -12.30 8.17
N ALA A 180 20.98 -13.37 7.64
CA ALA A 180 19.98 -14.13 8.37
C ALA A 180 20.57 -14.78 9.66
N ASP A 181 21.78 -15.33 9.56
CA ASP A 181 22.52 -15.90 10.70
C ASP A 181 22.84 -14.86 11.79
N GLU A 182 23.06 -13.59 11.41
CA GLU A 182 23.24 -12.50 12.38
C GLU A 182 21.90 -12.01 12.95
N LEU A 183 20.89 -11.77 12.10
CA LEU A 183 19.59 -11.25 12.49
C LEU A 183 18.89 -12.17 13.49
N VAL A 184 19.00 -13.50 13.30
CA VAL A 184 18.31 -14.46 14.15
C VAL A 184 18.81 -14.49 15.61
N LYS A 185 20.02 -13.97 15.88
CA LYS A 185 20.58 -13.89 17.24
C LYS A 185 19.82 -12.88 18.12
N ALA A 186 19.25 -11.85 17.50
CA ALA A 186 18.45 -10.82 18.17
C ALA A 186 16.95 -11.00 17.96
N ALA A 187 16.53 -11.90 17.07
CA ALA A 187 15.13 -12.12 16.73
C ALA A 187 14.34 -12.73 17.90
N GLU A 188 13.22 -12.11 18.23
CA GLU A 188 12.25 -12.67 19.17
C GLU A 188 11.49 -13.86 18.57
N GLN A 189 10.81 -14.64 19.43
CA GLN A 189 10.10 -15.84 18.97
C GLN A 189 9.04 -15.52 17.92
N GLU A 190 8.33 -14.40 18.06
CA GLU A 190 7.34 -13.97 17.08
C GLU A 190 7.97 -13.67 15.71
N GLU A 191 9.13 -13.00 15.66
CA GLU A 191 9.85 -12.73 14.41
C GLU A 191 10.33 -14.03 13.75
N LYS A 192 10.81 -14.99 14.55
CA LYS A 192 11.18 -16.32 14.05
C LYS A 192 9.97 -17.04 13.46
N GLN A 193 8.84 -17.03 14.16
CA GLN A 193 7.61 -17.67 13.69
C GLN A 193 7.05 -17.03 12.41
N PHE A 194 7.07 -15.70 12.35
CA PHE A 194 6.72 -14.96 11.14
C PHE A 194 7.65 -15.34 9.98
N SER A 195 8.97 -15.40 10.22
CA SER A 195 9.97 -15.73 9.20
C SER A 195 9.84 -17.17 8.68
N LEU A 196 9.51 -18.13 9.55
CA LEU A 196 9.18 -19.51 9.17
C LEU A 196 7.93 -19.55 8.28
N THR A 197 6.85 -18.91 8.74
CA THR A 197 5.57 -18.86 8.01
C THR A 197 5.75 -18.24 6.62
N LEU A 198 6.44 -17.11 6.54
CA LEU A 198 6.70 -16.42 5.28
C LEU A 198 7.55 -17.25 4.32
N SER A 199 8.57 -17.94 4.85
CA SER A 199 9.43 -18.85 4.08
C SER A 199 8.62 -20.01 3.49
N ALA A 200 7.73 -20.61 4.28
CA ALA A 200 6.85 -21.68 3.84
C ALA A 200 5.85 -21.18 2.78
N LEU A 201 5.21 -20.04 3.02
CA LEU A 201 4.26 -19.40 2.10
C LEU A 201 4.87 -19.14 0.72
N ASN A 202 6.16 -18.75 0.69
CA ASN A 202 6.89 -18.44 -0.55
C ASN A 202 7.65 -19.65 -1.13
N GLY A 203 7.43 -20.87 -0.62
CA GLY A 203 8.07 -22.09 -1.15
C GLY A 203 9.59 -22.14 -0.97
N ARG A 204 10.12 -21.43 0.03
CA ARG A 204 11.57 -21.31 0.29
C ARG A 204 12.08 -22.47 1.15
N ALA A 205 12.20 -23.66 0.56
CA ALA A 205 12.56 -24.89 1.28
C ALA A 205 13.85 -24.78 2.12
N GLN A 206 14.91 -24.16 1.58
CA GLN A 206 16.16 -23.94 2.32
C GLN A 206 15.99 -22.99 3.51
N ALA A 207 15.16 -21.95 3.37
CA ALA A 207 14.86 -21.03 4.46
C ALA A 207 14.03 -21.71 5.56
N VAL A 208 13.05 -22.53 5.19
CA VAL A 208 12.28 -23.36 6.15
C VAL A 208 13.22 -24.27 6.94
N GLN A 209 14.13 -24.99 6.26
CA GLN A 209 15.09 -25.87 6.93
C GLN A 209 16.00 -25.10 7.91
N ARG A 210 16.46 -23.91 7.53
CA ARG A 210 17.26 -23.05 8.42
C ARG A 210 16.46 -22.57 9.64
N MET A 211 15.21 -22.15 9.44
CA MET A 211 14.35 -21.69 10.55
C MET A 211 14.12 -22.77 11.61
N ILE A 212 13.97 -24.04 11.19
CA ILE A 212 13.92 -25.18 12.12
C ILE A 212 15.22 -25.26 12.94
N GLY A 213 16.37 -25.11 12.27
CA GLY A 213 17.67 -25.07 12.94
C GLY A 213 17.85 -23.88 13.89
N TYR A 214 17.15 -22.77 13.66
CA TYR A 214 17.15 -21.59 14.53
C TYR A 214 16.18 -21.68 15.72
N GLY A 215 15.46 -22.79 15.86
CA GLY A 215 14.52 -23.04 16.96
C GLY A 215 13.14 -22.43 16.75
N ALA A 216 12.71 -22.22 15.51
CA ALA A 216 11.29 -21.98 15.25
C ALA A 216 10.47 -23.26 15.51
N ASP A 217 9.34 -23.12 16.20
CA ASP A 217 8.44 -24.24 16.48
C ASP A 217 7.68 -24.64 15.21
N ILE A 218 7.54 -25.94 14.97
CA ILE A 218 6.82 -26.56 13.84
C ILE A 218 5.49 -27.12 14.33
#